data_AF-A0A7V5R8T5-F1
#
_entry.id   AF-A0A7V5R8T5-F1
#
_cell.length_a   1.000
_cell.length_b   1.000
_cell.length_c   1.000
_cell.angle_alpha   90.00
_cell.angle_beta   90.00
_cell.angle_gamma   90.00
#
_symmetry.space_group_name_H-M   'P 1'
#
loop_
_entity.id
_entity.type
_entity.pdbx_description
1 polymer ?
#
loop_
_entity_poly.entity_id
_entity_poly.type
_entity_poly.pdbx_seq_one_letter_code
_entity_poly.pdbx_strand_id
1 'polypeptide(L)'
;MAGKPPRRLIAALVFIPFLFMLFVYLFYREERTQRPQQLAVTTAGYVEMCLNCHVDIHLDAAHDAKVVGCSPCHLGNALAIGKEKAHRGMVLNPGDLRVVEKTCGVEGCHPADPHKVKNSLMATNRGILSTLLYYWGERNSQNADITVEQLLKSGETSLALDYFRKLCATCHLWKRKNDMPDAPAFFNEKGGGCTACHSVPGKNGEKVDGDGKKKKPHPLIIKKIPEENCIRCHNRSGRIGISYTGIFESEGYGTPYEKGHLSSQRLPGNRFYLK
;
A
#
# COMPACT_ATOMS: atom_id res chain seq x y z
N MET A 1 69.41 4.01 -27.21
CA MET A 1 68.05 4.54 -27.50
C MET A 1 67.07 3.38 -27.44
N ALA A 2 66.28 3.27 -26.37
CA ALA A 2 65.28 2.20 -26.25
C ALA A 2 64.11 2.51 -27.18
N GLY A 3 63.93 1.70 -28.24
CA GLY A 3 62.84 1.85 -29.20
C GLY A 3 61.49 1.70 -28.49
N LYS A 4 60.60 2.68 -28.64
CA LYS A 4 59.23 2.61 -28.09
C LYS A 4 58.57 1.32 -28.61
N PRO A 5 58.01 0.46 -27.74
CA PRO A 5 57.37 -0.76 -28.18
C PRO A 5 56.22 -0.42 -29.14
N PRO A 6 56.00 -1.24 -30.18
CA PRO A 6 55.00 -0.94 -31.19
C PRO A 6 53.62 -0.86 -30.53
N ARG A 7 52.83 0.15 -30.86
CA ARG A 7 51.51 0.44 -30.24
C ARG A 7 50.61 -0.81 -30.10
N ARG A 8 50.73 -1.80 -30.99
CA ARG A 8 50.02 -3.08 -30.92
C ARG A 8 50.40 -3.97 -29.72
N LEU A 9 51.68 -3.99 -29.32
CA LEU A 9 52.14 -4.72 -28.14
C LEU A 9 51.64 -4.09 -26.83
N ILE A 10 51.61 -2.76 -26.76
CA ILE A 10 51.05 -2.03 -25.61
C ILE A 10 49.53 -2.23 -25.53
N ALA A 11 48.83 -2.17 -26.66
CA ALA A 11 47.39 -2.44 -26.72
C ALA A 11 47.06 -3.87 -26.28
N ALA A 12 47.82 -4.88 -26.74
CA ALA A 12 47.64 -6.27 -26.33
C ALA A 12 47.90 -6.48 -24.82
N LEU A 13 48.93 -5.83 -24.26
CA LEU A 13 49.26 -5.90 -22.83
C LEU A 13 48.18 -5.33 -21.91
N VAL A 14 47.33 -4.41 -22.38
CA VAL A 14 46.21 -3.86 -21.61
C VAL A 14 44.91 -4.61 -21.91
N PHE A 15 44.67 -4.98 -23.17
CA PHE A 15 43.40 -5.55 -23.60
C PHE A 15 43.22 -7.01 -23.17
N ILE A 16 44.29 -7.81 -23.19
CA ILE A 16 44.24 -9.22 -22.77
C ILE A 16 43.90 -9.38 -21.27
N PRO A 17 44.57 -8.69 -20.32
CA PRO A 17 44.19 -8.80 -18.91
C PRO A 17 42.82 -8.20 -18.61
N PHE A 18 42.39 -7.17 -19.35
CA PHE A 18 41.03 -6.65 -19.24
C PHE A 18 39.98 -7.68 -19.67
N LEU A 19 40.17 -8.35 -20.81
CA LEU A 19 39.29 -9.42 -21.27
C LEU A 19 39.29 -10.61 -20.31
N PHE A 20 40.45 -10.97 -19.74
CA PHE A 20 40.53 -12.03 -18.73
C PHE A 20 39.78 -11.64 -17.44
N MET A 21 39.95 -10.40 -16.95
CA MET A 21 39.19 -9.90 -15.81
C MET A 21 37.68 -9.90 -16.08
N LEU A 22 37.27 -9.48 -17.28
CA LEU A 22 35.86 -9.50 -17.68
C LEU A 22 35.33 -10.94 -17.73
N PHE A 23 36.10 -11.89 -18.28
CA PHE A 23 35.73 -13.30 -18.32
C PHE A 23 35.58 -13.88 -16.92
N VAL A 24 36.55 -13.66 -16.03
CA VAL A 24 36.48 -14.10 -14.62
C VAL A 24 35.27 -13.49 -13.92
N TYR A 25 35.00 -12.20 -14.14
CA TYR A 25 33.83 -11.53 -13.59
C TYR A 25 32.52 -12.14 -14.09
N LEU A 26 32.39 -12.38 -15.40
CA LEU A 26 31.19 -12.98 -16.00
C LEU A 26 31.00 -14.42 -15.55
N PHE A 27 32.07 -15.22 -15.49
CA PHE A 27 32.05 -16.59 -15.00
C PHE A 27 31.61 -16.65 -13.54
N TYR A 28 32.26 -15.85 -12.68
CA TYR A 28 31.91 -15.75 -11.27
C TYR A 28 30.45 -15.31 -11.06
N ARG A 29 29.97 -14.37 -11.89
CA ARG A 29 28.58 -13.91 -11.86
C ARG A 29 27.61 -15.01 -12.30
N GLU A 30 27.92 -15.75 -13.36
CA GLU A 30 27.06 -16.84 -13.85
C GLU A 30 26.98 -17.97 -12.81
N GLU A 31 28.11 -18.39 -12.25
CA GLU A 31 28.17 -19.44 -11.22
C GLU A 31 27.36 -19.08 -9.96
N ARG A 32 27.34 -17.80 -9.57
CA ARG A 32 26.52 -17.32 -8.45
C ARG A 32 25.06 -17.03 -8.80
N THR A 33 24.67 -17.04 -10.06
CA THR A 33 23.29 -16.77 -10.45
C THR A 33 22.46 -18.04 -10.28
N GLN A 34 21.71 -18.12 -9.17
CA GLN A 34 20.77 -19.21 -8.94
C GLN A 34 19.55 -19.04 -9.86
N ARG A 35 19.50 -19.81 -10.95
CA ARG A 35 18.36 -19.84 -11.87
C ARG A 35 17.38 -20.93 -11.44
N PRO A 36 16.07 -20.64 -11.41
CA PRO A 36 15.07 -21.67 -11.14
C PRO A 36 15.10 -22.73 -12.27
N GLN A 37 14.89 -23.99 -11.91
CA GLN A 37 14.88 -25.10 -12.88
C GLN A 37 13.72 -24.98 -13.89
N GLN A 38 12.62 -24.33 -13.49
CA GLN A 38 11.45 -24.11 -14.30
C GLN A 38 10.98 -22.66 -14.19
N LEU A 39 10.39 -22.16 -15.27
CA LEU A 39 9.71 -20.88 -15.22
C LEU A 39 8.41 -21.04 -14.43
N ALA A 40 8.25 -20.24 -13.36
CA ALA A 40 6.96 -20.06 -12.73
C ALA A 40 6.01 -19.35 -13.70
N VAL A 41 4.89 -20.01 -14.02
CA VAL A 41 3.85 -19.51 -14.90
C VAL A 41 2.51 -19.64 -14.17
N THR A 42 1.67 -18.61 -14.27
CA THR A 42 0.31 -18.65 -13.72
C THR A 42 -0.58 -19.58 -14.54
N THR A 43 -1.73 -19.97 -13.99
CA THR A 43 -2.73 -20.78 -14.70
C THR A 43 -3.23 -20.10 -15.99
N ALA A 44 -3.17 -18.77 -16.04
CA ALA A 44 -3.51 -17.98 -17.23
C ALA A 44 -2.36 -17.86 -18.26
N GLY A 45 -1.22 -18.50 -18.02
CA GLY A 45 -0.09 -18.54 -18.96
C GLY A 45 0.91 -17.38 -18.84
N TYR A 46 0.79 -16.54 -17.81
CA TYR A 46 1.72 -15.42 -17.60
C TYR A 46 2.92 -15.85 -16.76
N VAL A 47 4.11 -15.41 -17.17
CA VAL A 47 5.33 -15.67 -16.42
C VAL A 47 5.35 -14.83 -15.13
N GLU A 48 5.55 -15.48 -13.98
CA GLU A 48 5.57 -14.84 -12.67
C GLU A 48 6.69 -15.37 -11.77
N MET A 49 7.90 -14.83 -11.94
CA MET A 49 9.08 -15.23 -11.17
C MET A 49 9.01 -14.85 -9.69
N CYS A 50 8.07 -14.00 -9.26
CA CYS A 50 7.86 -13.73 -7.84
C CYS A 50 7.58 -15.02 -7.06
N LEU A 51 6.86 -15.98 -7.66
CA LEU A 51 6.49 -17.25 -7.04
C LEU A 51 7.68 -18.15 -6.73
N ASN A 52 8.86 -17.92 -7.33
CA ASN A 52 10.06 -18.71 -7.03
C ASN A 52 10.63 -18.41 -5.64
N CYS A 53 10.49 -17.16 -5.17
CA CYS A 53 10.95 -16.76 -3.85
C CYS A 53 9.80 -16.61 -2.85
N HIS A 54 8.60 -16.29 -3.32
CA HIS A 54 7.41 -16.04 -2.50
C HIS A 54 6.44 -17.23 -2.49
N VAL A 55 6.96 -18.45 -2.34
CA VAL A 55 6.20 -19.71 -2.39
C VAL A 55 5.09 -19.84 -1.34
N ASP A 56 5.27 -19.20 -0.19
CA ASP A 56 4.36 -19.32 0.97
C ASP A 56 3.29 -18.22 1.04
N ILE A 57 3.12 -17.40 -0.01
CA ILE A 57 2.07 -16.38 -0.03
C ILE A 57 0.74 -17.03 -0.39
N HIS A 58 -0.25 -16.82 0.49
CA HIS A 58 -1.61 -17.32 0.33
C HIS A 58 -2.55 -16.12 0.23
N LEU A 59 -3.29 -16.04 -0.87
CA LEU A 59 -4.25 -14.98 -1.15
C LEU A 59 -5.68 -15.52 -1.05
N ASP A 60 -6.66 -14.66 -1.22
CA ASP A 60 -8.05 -15.09 -1.36
C ASP A 60 -8.26 -15.78 -2.72
N ALA A 61 -9.31 -16.59 -2.81
CA ALA A 61 -9.56 -17.42 -3.99
C ALA A 61 -9.75 -16.61 -5.29
N ALA A 62 -10.27 -15.38 -5.21
CA ALA A 62 -10.49 -14.55 -6.40
C ALA A 62 -9.19 -13.94 -6.94
N HIS A 63 -8.18 -13.79 -6.07
CA HIS A 63 -6.88 -13.20 -6.40
C HIS A 63 -5.74 -14.20 -6.16
N ASP A 64 -5.98 -15.50 -6.33
CA ASP A 64 -4.96 -16.52 -6.06
C ASP A 64 -3.69 -16.24 -6.87
N ALA A 65 -2.54 -16.31 -6.20
CA ALA A 65 -1.25 -15.96 -6.79
C ALA A 65 -0.87 -16.88 -7.96
N LYS A 66 -1.37 -18.12 -7.98
CA LYS A 66 -1.18 -19.05 -9.09
C LYS A 66 -2.03 -18.70 -10.29
N VAL A 67 -3.13 -17.96 -10.13
CA VAL A 67 -4.04 -17.58 -11.21
C VAL A 67 -3.68 -16.20 -11.75
N VAL A 68 -3.67 -15.19 -10.87
CA VAL A 68 -3.46 -13.79 -11.24
C VAL A 68 -1.99 -13.43 -11.31
N GLY A 69 -1.15 -14.01 -10.45
CA GLY A 69 0.23 -13.57 -10.25
C GLY A 69 0.33 -12.40 -9.27
N CYS A 70 1.56 -11.96 -9.02
CA CYS A 70 1.87 -10.90 -8.05
C CYS A 70 1.96 -9.53 -8.73
N SER A 71 2.58 -9.50 -9.91
CA SER A 71 2.89 -8.30 -10.68
C SER A 71 1.69 -7.51 -11.19
N PRO A 72 0.50 -8.09 -11.49
CA PRO A 72 -0.66 -7.25 -11.83
C PRO A 72 -1.12 -6.35 -10.67
N CYS A 73 -0.90 -6.79 -9.42
CA CYS A 73 -1.19 -6.00 -8.24
C CYS A 73 0.00 -5.12 -7.86
N HIS A 74 1.16 -5.74 -7.68
CA HIS A 74 2.32 -5.09 -7.10
C HIS A 74 3.21 -4.40 -8.14
N LEU A 75 2.95 -4.53 -9.44
CA LEU A 75 3.85 -4.09 -10.51
C LEU A 75 5.21 -4.78 -10.38
N GLY A 76 6.28 -4.11 -10.81
CA GLY A 76 7.62 -4.70 -10.85
C GLY A 76 7.88 -5.53 -12.10
N ASN A 77 8.98 -6.29 -12.08
CA ASN A 77 9.41 -7.11 -13.21
C ASN A 77 9.22 -8.59 -12.91
N ALA A 78 8.11 -9.15 -13.39
CA ALA A 78 7.74 -10.56 -13.25
C ALA A 78 8.70 -11.54 -13.93
N LEU A 79 9.58 -11.07 -14.82
CA LEU A 79 10.55 -11.90 -15.54
C LEU A 79 11.91 -11.95 -14.84
N ALA A 80 12.15 -11.07 -13.87
CA ALA A 80 13.42 -11.01 -13.17
C ALA A 80 13.45 -11.97 -11.98
N ILE A 81 14.53 -12.75 -11.87
CA ILE A 81 14.79 -13.65 -10.74
C ILE A 81 15.59 -12.99 -9.60
N GLY A 82 16.23 -11.85 -9.88
CA GLY A 82 17.02 -11.13 -8.89
C GLY A 82 16.18 -10.10 -8.15
N LYS A 83 16.23 -10.11 -6.81
CA LYS A 83 15.49 -9.21 -5.90
C LYS A 83 15.40 -7.76 -6.37
N GLU A 84 16.55 -7.12 -6.63
CA GLU A 84 16.61 -5.71 -7.03
C GLU A 84 15.94 -5.44 -8.39
N LYS A 85 16.08 -6.37 -9.33
CA LYS A 85 15.48 -6.22 -10.67
C LYS A 85 13.98 -6.51 -10.63
N ALA A 86 13.56 -7.51 -9.87
CA ALA A 86 12.16 -7.91 -9.72
C ALA A 86 11.34 -6.82 -9.02
N HIS A 87 11.84 -6.27 -7.91
CA HIS A 87 11.13 -5.26 -7.12
C HIS A 87 11.22 -3.83 -7.68
N ARG A 88 11.98 -3.60 -8.75
CA ARG A 88 12.11 -2.27 -9.34
C ARG A 88 10.77 -1.79 -9.89
N GLY A 89 10.28 -0.67 -9.35
CA GLY A 89 8.98 -0.09 -9.75
C GLY A 89 7.77 -0.77 -9.11
N MET A 90 7.99 -1.63 -8.10
CA MET A 90 6.91 -2.27 -7.35
C MET A 90 6.16 -1.25 -6.48
N VAL A 91 4.85 -1.44 -6.35
CA VAL A 91 3.99 -0.71 -5.42
C VAL A 91 3.56 -1.62 -4.28
N LEU A 92 3.64 -1.13 -3.05
CA LEU A 92 3.30 -1.91 -1.86
C LEU A 92 1.77 -2.04 -1.70
N ASN A 93 1.02 -0.98 -2.00
CA ASN A 93 -0.43 -0.97 -1.92
C ASN A 93 -1.05 -0.83 -3.32
N PRO A 94 -1.58 -1.91 -3.92
CA PRO A 94 -2.23 -1.84 -5.23
C PRO A 94 -3.48 -0.97 -5.24
N GLY A 95 -4.22 -0.87 -4.14
CA GLY A 95 -5.50 -0.15 -4.11
C GLY A 95 -5.37 1.36 -3.89
N ASP A 96 -4.17 1.90 -3.74
CA ASP A 96 -3.97 3.33 -3.55
C ASP A 96 -4.46 4.11 -4.79
N LEU A 97 -5.30 5.13 -4.57
CA LEU A 97 -5.97 5.87 -5.65
C LEU A 97 -5.00 6.54 -6.64
N ARG A 98 -3.72 6.73 -6.27
CA ARG A 98 -2.68 7.29 -7.14
C ARG A 98 -2.15 6.29 -8.17
N VAL A 99 -2.29 4.99 -7.91
CA VAL A 99 -1.77 3.92 -8.79
C VAL A 99 -2.84 2.92 -9.23
N VAL A 100 -4.04 2.98 -8.65
CA VAL A 100 -5.13 2.01 -8.84
C VAL A 100 -5.48 1.75 -10.30
N GLU A 101 -5.31 2.73 -11.19
CA GLU A 101 -5.57 2.61 -12.64
C GLU A 101 -4.61 1.63 -13.33
N LYS A 102 -3.41 1.43 -12.74
CA LYS A 102 -2.38 0.51 -13.24
C LYS A 102 -2.45 -0.86 -12.56
N THR A 103 -3.35 -1.04 -11.61
CA THR A 103 -3.45 -2.25 -10.78
C THR A 103 -4.88 -2.79 -10.81
N CYS A 104 -5.75 -2.43 -9.86
CA CYS A 104 -7.13 -2.92 -9.81
C CYS A 104 -7.96 -2.46 -11.02
N GLY A 105 -7.64 -1.30 -11.59
CA GLY A 105 -8.37 -0.62 -12.66
C GLY A 105 -7.99 -1.02 -14.08
N VAL A 106 -7.11 -2.00 -14.27
CA VAL A 106 -6.72 -2.45 -15.60
C VAL A 106 -7.85 -3.25 -16.27
N GLU A 107 -7.80 -3.37 -17.59
CA GLU A 107 -8.70 -4.23 -18.34
C GLU A 107 -8.60 -5.68 -17.86
N GLY A 108 -9.74 -6.37 -17.81
CA GLY A 108 -9.83 -7.73 -17.24
C GLY A 108 -9.88 -7.79 -15.72
N CYS A 109 -9.77 -6.66 -15.01
CA CYS A 109 -9.96 -6.55 -13.56
C CYS A 109 -11.22 -5.72 -13.22
N HIS A 110 -11.05 -4.53 -12.65
CA HIS A 110 -12.14 -3.64 -12.22
C HIS A 110 -12.05 -2.26 -12.88
N PRO A 111 -12.09 -2.14 -14.23
CA PRO A 111 -11.79 -0.89 -14.93
C PRO A 111 -12.77 0.25 -14.64
N ALA A 112 -14.03 -0.07 -14.32
CA ALA A 112 -15.05 0.95 -14.03
C ALA A 112 -15.00 1.50 -12.59
N ASP A 113 -14.37 0.79 -11.66
CA ASP A 113 -14.48 1.08 -10.24
C ASP A 113 -13.56 2.21 -9.74
N PRO A 114 -12.31 2.38 -10.22
CA PRO A 114 -11.48 3.53 -9.89
C PRO A 114 -12.19 4.87 -10.07
N HIS A 115 -12.89 5.04 -11.20
CA HIS A 115 -13.62 6.27 -11.49
C HIS A 115 -14.75 6.50 -10.48
N LYS A 116 -15.54 5.46 -10.15
CA LYS A 116 -16.61 5.56 -9.14
C LYS A 116 -16.05 5.92 -7.77
N VAL A 117 -14.97 5.27 -7.34
CA VAL A 117 -14.37 5.48 -6.02
C VAL A 117 -13.77 6.88 -5.92
N LYS A 118 -13.02 7.34 -6.92
CA LYS A 118 -12.43 8.70 -6.93
C LYS A 118 -13.48 9.81 -6.86
N ASN A 119 -14.67 9.57 -7.41
CA ASN A 119 -15.81 10.51 -7.36
C ASN A 119 -16.72 10.36 -6.13
N SER A 120 -16.41 9.43 -5.21
CA SER A 120 -17.19 9.25 -3.98
C SER A 120 -16.95 10.39 -2.97
N LEU A 121 -17.86 10.52 -2.00
CA LEU A 121 -17.71 11.49 -0.90
C LEU A 121 -16.44 11.24 -0.07
N MET A 122 -16.09 9.97 0.15
CA MET A 122 -14.92 9.57 0.96
C MET A 122 -13.58 9.87 0.28
N ALA A 123 -13.56 9.97 -1.06
CA ALA A 123 -12.39 10.33 -1.84
C ALA A 123 -12.32 11.84 -2.12
N THR A 124 -13.44 12.46 -2.50
CA THR A 124 -13.46 13.87 -2.87
C THR A 124 -13.35 14.79 -1.66
N ASN A 125 -14.03 14.47 -0.56
CA ASN A 125 -14.23 15.33 0.61
C ASN A 125 -14.74 16.73 0.28
N ARG A 126 -15.45 16.90 -0.85
CA ARG A 126 -15.87 18.22 -1.34
C ARG A 126 -16.66 19.02 -0.30
N GLY A 127 -17.59 18.37 0.41
CA GLY A 127 -18.37 19.02 1.47
C GLY A 127 -17.50 19.50 2.64
N ILE A 128 -16.61 18.66 3.16
CA ILE A 128 -15.71 19.02 4.27
C ILE A 128 -14.83 20.20 3.87
N LEU A 129 -14.20 20.13 2.69
CA LEU A 129 -13.30 21.17 2.21
C LEU A 129 -14.05 22.48 1.98
N SER A 130 -15.20 22.44 1.30
CA SER A 130 -15.97 23.66 0.99
C SER A 130 -16.50 24.33 2.24
N THR A 131 -16.97 23.56 3.22
CA THR A 131 -17.42 24.08 4.52
C THR A 131 -16.26 24.70 5.31
N LEU A 132 -15.11 24.03 5.40
CA LEU A 132 -13.95 24.56 6.12
C LEU A 132 -13.44 25.87 5.52
N LEU A 133 -13.27 25.91 4.20
CA LEU A 133 -12.80 27.10 3.48
C LEU A 133 -13.75 28.29 3.66
N TYR A 134 -15.07 28.03 3.63
CA TYR A 134 -16.06 29.07 3.87
C TYR A 134 -15.99 29.65 5.28
N TYR A 135 -15.98 28.79 6.31
CA TYR A 135 -15.98 29.27 7.71
C TYR A 135 -14.68 29.93 8.14
N TRP A 136 -13.57 29.65 7.45
CA TRP A 136 -12.31 30.37 7.65
C TRP A 136 -12.21 31.66 6.83
N GLY A 137 -13.27 32.02 6.08
CA GLY A 137 -13.29 33.22 5.24
C GLY A 137 -12.41 33.14 4.00
N GLU A 138 -11.91 31.95 3.66
CA GLU A 138 -11.04 31.74 2.49
C GLU A 138 -11.86 31.58 1.20
N ARG A 139 -13.18 31.37 1.31
CA ARG A 139 -14.13 31.35 0.18
C ARG A 139 -15.47 31.94 0.55
N ASN A 140 -16.15 32.54 -0.44
CA ASN A 140 -17.45 33.20 -0.25
C ASN A 140 -18.66 32.24 -0.33
N SER A 141 -18.46 30.95 -0.60
CA SER A 141 -19.55 29.97 -0.64
C SER A 141 -19.10 28.57 -0.22
N GLN A 142 -20.06 27.75 0.22
CA GLN A 142 -19.86 26.33 0.55
C GLN A 142 -20.03 25.40 -0.67
N ASN A 143 -20.16 25.94 -1.88
CA ASN A 143 -20.32 25.17 -3.11
C ASN A 143 -19.02 25.14 -3.93
N ALA A 144 -17.86 25.11 -3.26
CA ALA A 144 -16.58 25.12 -3.93
C ALA A 144 -16.37 23.82 -4.70
N ASP A 145 -15.99 23.93 -5.97
CA ASP A 145 -15.51 22.77 -6.72
C ASP A 145 -14.05 22.46 -6.33
N ILE A 146 -13.90 21.85 -5.16
CA ILE A 146 -12.61 21.45 -4.61
C ILE A 146 -12.67 20.00 -4.12
N THR A 147 -11.62 19.25 -4.40
CA THR A 147 -11.47 17.85 -4.02
C THR A 147 -10.06 17.60 -3.49
N VAL A 148 -9.89 16.52 -2.72
CA VAL A 148 -8.56 16.10 -2.26
C VAL A 148 -7.61 15.83 -3.42
N GLU A 149 -8.10 15.28 -4.54
CA GLU A 149 -7.26 15.03 -5.71
C GLU A 149 -6.73 16.34 -6.33
N GLN A 150 -7.58 17.36 -6.46
CA GLN A 150 -7.17 18.69 -6.95
C GLN A 150 -6.15 19.33 -6.00
N LEU A 151 -6.34 19.20 -4.68
CA LEU A 151 -5.39 19.69 -3.68
C LEU A 151 -4.02 19.00 -3.77
N LEU A 152 -4.01 17.68 -3.99
CA LEU A 152 -2.76 16.92 -4.16
C LEU A 152 -2.01 17.32 -5.44
N LYS A 153 -2.74 17.65 -6.52
CA LYS A 153 -2.14 18.08 -7.80
C LYS A 153 -1.64 19.52 -7.76
N SER A 154 -2.40 20.42 -7.15
CA SER A 154 -2.08 21.85 -7.09
C SER A 154 -1.03 22.19 -6.02
N GLY A 155 -0.99 21.44 -4.92
CA GLY A 155 -0.20 21.80 -3.75
C GLY A 155 -0.74 23.04 -3.00
N GLU A 156 -1.95 23.50 -3.32
CA GLU A 156 -2.60 24.65 -2.68
C GLU A 156 -2.61 24.46 -1.16
N THR A 157 -2.19 25.49 -0.42
CA THR A 157 -2.19 25.45 1.04
C THR A 157 -2.79 26.70 1.63
N SER A 158 -3.39 26.53 2.78
CA SER A 158 -3.99 27.59 3.56
C SER A 158 -4.15 27.12 4.99
N LEU A 159 -4.58 28.05 5.81
CA LEU A 159 -4.86 27.87 7.20
C LEU A 159 -6.00 26.82 7.38
N ALA A 160 -7.09 26.90 6.59
CA ALA A 160 -8.17 25.91 6.61
C ALA A 160 -7.76 24.55 6.03
N LEU A 161 -6.95 24.54 4.97
CA LEU A 161 -6.47 23.31 4.35
C LEU A 161 -5.47 22.57 5.24
N ASP A 162 -4.64 23.28 6.00
CA ASP A 162 -3.76 22.67 6.99
C ASP A 162 -4.53 22.08 8.17
N TYR A 163 -5.61 22.74 8.61
CA TYR A 163 -6.53 22.17 9.58
C TYR A 163 -7.14 20.85 9.06
N PHE A 164 -7.62 20.83 7.81
CA PHE A 164 -8.11 19.62 7.15
C PHE A 164 -7.04 18.52 7.10
N ARG A 165 -5.80 18.83 6.70
CA ARG A 165 -4.72 17.85 6.61
C ARG A 165 -4.40 17.20 7.95
N LYS A 166 -4.33 18.01 9.01
CA LYS A 166 -3.96 17.55 10.36
C LYS A 166 -5.06 16.69 10.99
N LEU A 167 -6.33 17.10 10.86
CA LEU A 167 -7.42 16.47 11.62
C LEU A 167 -8.27 15.49 10.82
N CYS A 168 -8.46 15.76 9.53
CA CYS A 168 -9.40 14.99 8.71
C CYS A 168 -8.65 14.02 7.78
N ALA A 169 -7.64 14.50 7.04
CA ALA A 169 -6.98 13.73 5.99
C ALA A 169 -6.36 12.42 6.50
N THR A 170 -6.05 12.32 7.79
CA THR A 170 -5.56 11.10 8.47
C THR A 170 -6.57 9.94 8.48
N CYS A 171 -7.82 10.15 8.05
CA CYS A 171 -8.86 9.13 7.97
C CYS A 171 -9.46 8.92 6.56
N HIS A 172 -9.08 9.72 5.56
CA HIS A 172 -9.71 9.70 4.23
C HIS A 172 -8.92 8.92 3.18
N LEU A 173 -9.58 8.54 2.08
CA LEU A 173 -9.11 7.49 1.16
C LEU A 173 -7.78 7.77 0.46
N TRP A 174 -7.44 9.05 0.26
CA TRP A 174 -6.17 9.48 -0.34
C TRP A 174 -4.98 9.45 0.62
N LYS A 175 -5.17 9.15 1.90
CA LYS A 175 -4.06 8.89 2.82
C LYS A 175 -3.32 7.62 2.36
N ARG A 176 -1.99 7.65 2.38
CA ARG A 176 -1.19 6.44 2.16
C ARG A 176 -1.33 5.52 3.37
N LYS A 177 -1.42 4.22 3.11
CA LYS A 177 -1.37 3.23 4.19
C LYS A 177 0.08 3.10 4.66
N ASN A 178 0.31 2.96 5.97
CA ASN A 178 1.65 2.82 6.57
C ASN A 178 2.64 3.99 6.31
N ASP A 179 2.16 5.21 6.15
CA ASP A 179 2.98 6.40 5.89
C ASP A 179 3.44 7.16 7.14
N MET A 180 3.04 6.72 8.33
CA MET A 180 3.31 7.39 9.61
C MET A 180 3.93 6.42 10.61
N PRO A 181 5.20 5.98 10.43
CA PRO A 181 5.80 4.91 11.23
C PRO A 181 5.81 5.20 12.75
N ASP A 182 5.90 6.47 13.14
CA ASP A 182 5.94 6.90 14.54
C ASP A 182 4.54 7.14 15.15
N ALA A 183 3.48 7.04 14.34
CA ALA A 183 2.11 7.19 14.81
C ALA A 183 1.53 5.86 15.30
N PRO A 184 0.53 5.89 16.20
CA PRO A 184 -0.21 4.69 16.60
C PRO A 184 -0.68 3.88 15.39
N ALA A 185 -0.58 2.55 15.46
CA ALA A 185 -0.90 1.63 14.36
C ALA A 185 -2.25 1.92 13.69
N PHE A 186 -3.24 2.33 14.48
CA PHE A 186 -4.56 2.75 14.02
C PHE A 186 -4.56 3.84 12.93
N PHE A 187 -3.58 4.76 12.90
CA PHE A 187 -3.45 5.74 11.81
C PHE A 187 -2.84 5.12 10.55
N ASN A 188 -1.93 4.17 10.70
CA ASN A 188 -1.29 3.47 9.59
C ASN A 188 -2.24 2.50 8.88
N GLU A 189 -3.26 2.02 9.56
CA GLU A 189 -4.27 1.10 9.00
C GLU A 189 -5.34 1.78 8.14
N LYS A 190 -5.42 3.12 8.17
CA LYS A 190 -6.41 3.93 7.44
C LYS A 190 -5.94 4.34 6.04
N GLY A 191 -6.91 4.69 5.19
CA GLY A 191 -6.67 5.12 3.82
C GLY A 191 -6.26 3.97 2.92
N GLY A 192 -5.55 4.29 1.83
CA GLY A 192 -5.08 3.31 0.85
C GLY A 192 -6.10 2.95 -0.23
N GLY A 193 -7.03 3.86 -0.53
CA GLY A 193 -8.03 3.70 -1.58
C GLY A 193 -8.87 2.44 -1.45
N CYS A 194 -8.85 1.56 -2.45
CA CYS A 194 -9.63 0.32 -2.47
C CYS A 194 -9.32 -0.60 -1.27
N THR A 195 -8.05 -0.64 -0.84
CA THR A 195 -7.65 -1.46 0.32
C THR A 195 -8.11 -0.91 1.67
N ALA A 196 -8.64 0.31 1.72
CA ALA A 196 -9.25 0.84 2.95
C ALA A 196 -10.44 -0.04 3.36
N CYS A 197 -11.21 -0.50 2.38
CA CYS A 197 -12.42 -1.31 2.59
C CYS A 197 -12.18 -2.79 2.33
N HIS A 198 -11.41 -3.15 1.30
CA HIS A 198 -11.31 -4.54 0.86
C HIS A 198 -10.19 -5.35 1.51
N SER A 199 -9.29 -4.73 2.28
CA SER A 199 -8.16 -5.43 2.90
C SER A 199 -8.49 -5.93 4.30
N VAL A 200 -8.20 -7.21 4.55
CA VAL A 200 -8.24 -7.82 5.90
C VAL A 200 -6.93 -8.55 6.21
N PRO A 201 -6.59 -8.77 7.49
CA PRO A 201 -5.41 -9.54 7.87
C PRO A 201 -5.39 -10.94 7.23
N GLY A 202 -4.19 -11.42 6.88
CA GLY A 202 -3.99 -12.77 6.37
C GLY A 202 -4.15 -13.85 7.44
N LYS A 203 -4.42 -15.09 7.01
CA LYS A 203 -4.79 -16.22 7.89
C LYS A 203 -3.61 -16.88 8.66
N ASN A 204 -2.36 -16.66 8.24
CA ASN A 204 -1.24 -17.53 8.61
C ASN A 204 -0.30 -17.00 9.71
N GLY A 205 -0.74 -16.01 10.50
CA GLY A 205 0.05 -15.45 11.62
C GLY A 205 1.35 -14.78 11.17
N GLU A 206 2.08 -14.16 12.12
CA GLU A 206 3.41 -13.62 11.87
C GLU A 206 4.43 -14.76 11.76
N LYS A 207 5.17 -14.82 10.64
CA LYS A 207 6.31 -15.73 10.45
C LYS A 207 7.62 -14.97 10.68
N VAL A 208 8.75 -15.66 10.72
CA VAL A 208 10.09 -15.04 10.70
C VAL A 208 10.78 -15.45 9.39
N ASP A 209 11.37 -14.50 8.67
CA ASP A 209 12.12 -14.78 7.45
C ASP A 209 13.55 -15.27 7.76
N GLY A 210 14.27 -15.71 6.72
CA GLY A 210 15.66 -16.19 6.85
C GLY A 210 16.65 -15.15 7.36
N ASP A 211 16.27 -13.86 7.37
CA ASP A 211 17.06 -12.75 7.90
C ASP A 211 16.67 -12.40 9.35
N GLY A 212 15.82 -13.21 10.00
CA GLY A 212 15.35 -13.00 11.37
C GLY A 212 14.27 -11.92 11.51
N LYS A 213 13.69 -11.41 10.42
CA LYS A 213 12.64 -10.39 10.46
C LYS A 213 11.26 -11.03 10.49
N LYS A 214 10.38 -10.45 11.32
CA LYS A 214 8.97 -10.86 11.36
C LYS A 214 8.29 -10.54 10.01
N LYS A 215 7.93 -11.58 9.27
CA LYS A 215 7.12 -11.53 8.05
C LYS A 215 5.65 -11.57 8.43
N LYS A 216 4.97 -10.44 8.28
CA LYS A 216 3.52 -10.37 8.41
C LYS A 216 2.85 -11.17 7.29
N PRO A 217 1.73 -11.84 7.57
CA PRO A 217 1.01 -12.57 6.54
C PRO A 217 0.49 -11.57 5.50
N HIS A 218 0.49 -11.99 4.23
CA HIS A 218 -0.06 -11.16 3.16
C HIS A 218 -1.55 -10.88 3.44
N PRO A 219 -2.03 -9.63 3.35
CA PRO A 219 -3.44 -9.32 3.51
C PRO A 219 -4.30 -10.00 2.43
N LEU A 220 -5.56 -10.26 2.75
CA LEU A 220 -6.53 -10.76 1.78
C LEU A 220 -7.36 -9.61 1.20
N ILE A 221 -7.82 -9.76 -0.04
CA ILE A 221 -8.71 -8.79 -0.70
C ILE A 221 -10.11 -9.41 -0.85
N ILE A 222 -11.07 -8.88 -0.11
CA ILE A 222 -12.37 -9.52 0.08
C ILE A 222 -13.52 -8.70 -0.51
N LYS A 223 -14.51 -9.40 -1.06
CA LYS A 223 -15.74 -8.77 -1.58
C LYS A 223 -16.69 -8.33 -0.47
N LYS A 224 -16.90 -9.18 0.55
CA LYS A 224 -17.81 -8.90 1.68
C LYS A 224 -17.08 -8.13 2.78
N ILE A 225 -17.14 -6.81 2.72
CA ILE A 225 -16.45 -5.92 3.66
C ILE A 225 -17.00 -6.11 5.08
N PRO A 226 -16.15 -6.38 6.09
CA PRO A 226 -16.59 -6.54 7.45
C PRO A 226 -16.68 -5.17 8.14
N GLU A 227 -17.50 -5.07 9.18
CA GLU A 227 -17.86 -3.78 9.81
C GLU A 227 -16.65 -3.06 10.40
N GLU A 228 -15.62 -3.79 10.83
CA GLU A 228 -14.40 -3.23 11.40
C GLU A 228 -13.70 -2.30 10.41
N ASN A 229 -13.76 -2.59 9.11
CA ASN A 229 -13.15 -1.75 8.08
C ASN A 229 -13.87 -0.39 7.96
N CYS A 230 -15.17 -0.34 8.22
CA CYS A 230 -15.96 0.90 8.29
C CYS A 230 -15.65 1.64 9.60
N ILE A 231 -15.65 0.91 10.72
CA ILE A 231 -15.44 1.43 12.07
C ILE A 231 -14.03 2.01 12.22
N ARG A 232 -13.01 1.53 11.49
CA ARG A 232 -11.66 2.11 11.50
C ARG A 232 -11.66 3.63 11.28
N CYS A 233 -12.54 4.14 10.43
CA CYS A 233 -12.68 5.59 10.21
C CYS A 233 -13.93 6.18 10.89
N HIS A 234 -15.06 5.47 10.86
CA HIS A 234 -16.34 5.97 11.36
C HIS A 234 -16.59 5.71 12.86
N ASN A 235 -15.53 5.68 13.67
CA ASN A 235 -15.62 5.47 15.12
C ASN A 235 -15.51 6.73 15.99
N ARG A 236 -15.35 7.91 15.38
CA ARG A 236 -15.14 9.17 16.11
C ARG A 236 -16.05 10.27 15.60
N SER A 237 -15.72 10.87 14.46
CA SER A 237 -16.53 11.96 13.88
C SER A 237 -17.89 11.44 13.43
N GLY A 238 -18.95 11.94 14.08
CA GLY A 238 -20.34 11.53 13.85
C GLY A 238 -20.72 10.14 14.40
N ARG A 239 -19.77 9.38 14.95
CA ARG A 239 -19.99 8.05 15.58
C ARG A 239 -20.78 7.04 14.70
N ILE A 240 -20.86 7.26 13.39
CA ILE A 240 -21.76 6.53 12.48
C ILE A 240 -21.53 5.02 12.54
N GLY A 241 -20.28 4.57 12.52
CA GLY A 241 -19.95 3.15 12.53
C GLY A 241 -20.28 2.48 13.86
N ILE A 242 -19.97 3.14 14.97
CA ILE A 242 -20.29 2.57 16.30
C ILE A 242 -21.81 2.54 16.54
N SER A 243 -22.53 3.62 16.18
CA SER A 243 -23.98 3.68 16.30
C SER A 243 -24.68 2.65 15.41
N TYR A 244 -24.19 2.44 14.19
CA TYR A 244 -24.70 1.40 13.29
C TYR A 244 -24.62 0.00 13.91
N THR A 245 -23.53 -0.29 14.62
CA THR A 245 -23.34 -1.57 15.33
C THR A 245 -24.02 -1.66 16.70
N GLY A 246 -24.83 -0.66 17.07
CA GLY A 246 -25.50 -0.60 18.36
C GLY A 246 -24.57 -0.31 19.54
N ILE A 247 -23.40 0.28 19.28
CA ILE A 247 -22.41 0.63 20.30
C ILE A 247 -22.57 2.09 20.70
N PHE A 248 -22.69 2.33 22.00
CA PHE A 248 -22.78 3.67 22.57
C PHE A 248 -21.54 3.98 23.44
N GLU A 249 -20.76 4.98 23.03
CA GLU A 249 -19.75 5.60 23.90
C GLU A 249 -20.43 6.66 24.77
N SER A 250 -20.42 6.46 26.09
CA SER A 250 -21.01 7.40 27.06
C SER A 250 -20.53 8.83 26.84
N GLU A 251 -21.46 9.79 26.76
CA GLU A 251 -21.18 11.22 26.56
C GLU A 251 -20.58 11.89 27.81
N GLY A 252 -20.69 11.26 28.98
CA GLY A 252 -20.32 11.87 30.27
C GLY A 252 -18.87 11.69 30.70
N TYR A 253 -17.91 11.39 29.82
CA TYR A 253 -16.52 11.04 30.17
C TYR A 253 -16.34 9.83 31.11
N GLY A 254 -17.44 9.19 31.54
CA GLY A 254 -17.40 7.95 32.30
C GLY A 254 -16.89 6.85 31.38
N THR A 255 -15.67 6.36 31.63
CA THR A 255 -15.24 5.12 31.01
C THR A 255 -16.28 4.07 31.39
N PRO A 256 -16.84 3.29 30.45
CA PRO A 256 -17.84 2.30 30.79
C PRO A 256 -17.27 1.33 31.81
N TYR A 257 -17.73 1.46 33.04
CA TYR A 257 -17.29 0.63 34.15
C TYR A 257 -18.22 -0.57 34.25
N GLU A 258 -17.63 -1.76 34.29
CA GLU A 258 -18.31 -3.00 34.64
C GLU A 258 -17.77 -3.45 36.00
N LYS A 259 -18.63 -3.46 37.03
CA LYS A 259 -18.27 -3.82 38.41
C LYS A 259 -17.07 -3.03 38.97
N GLY A 260 -16.99 -1.74 38.65
CA GLY A 260 -15.91 -0.84 39.14
C GLY A 260 -14.59 -0.92 38.36
N HIS A 261 -14.49 -1.78 37.33
CA HIS A 261 -13.35 -1.83 36.41
C HIS A 261 -13.73 -1.34 35.03
N LEU A 262 -12.77 -0.92 34.21
CA LEU A 262 -13.04 -0.59 32.81
C LEU A 262 -13.65 -1.83 32.12
N SER A 263 -14.62 -1.61 31.24
CA SER A 263 -15.21 -2.68 30.45
C SER A 263 -14.12 -3.49 29.74
N SER A 264 -14.38 -4.79 29.58
CA SER A 264 -13.55 -5.65 28.73
C SER A 264 -13.64 -5.25 27.25
N GLN A 265 -14.70 -4.53 26.86
CA GLN A 265 -14.96 -4.09 25.50
C GLN A 265 -14.13 -2.86 25.14
N ARG A 266 -13.25 -3.00 24.15
CA ARG A 266 -12.31 -1.96 23.72
C ARG A 266 -12.51 -1.56 22.27
N LEU A 267 -12.44 -0.26 22.00
CA LEU A 267 -12.32 0.36 20.68
C LEU A 267 -10.85 0.75 20.42
N PRO A 268 -10.46 0.96 19.14
CA PRO A 268 -9.13 1.44 18.81
C PRO A 268 -8.77 2.74 19.54
N GLY A 269 -7.53 2.83 20.01
CA GLY A 269 -6.99 3.98 20.76
C GLY A 269 -7.28 3.94 22.27
N ASN A 270 -7.40 2.75 22.87
CA ASN A 270 -7.67 2.55 24.31
C ASN A 270 -8.97 3.21 24.80
N ARG A 271 -10.00 3.18 23.94
CA ARG A 271 -11.35 3.59 24.30
C ARG A 271 -12.18 2.38 24.68
N PHE A 272 -13.23 2.58 25.45
CA PHE A 272 -14.07 1.50 25.97
C PHE A 272 -15.55 1.81 25.70
N TYR A 273 -16.38 0.78 25.57
CA TYR A 273 -17.82 0.91 25.33
C TYR A 273 -18.64 -0.12 26.13
N LEU A 274 -19.97 0.05 26.22
CA LEU A 274 -20.91 -1.00 26.64
C LEU A 274 -21.75 -1.42 25.43
N LYS A 275 -22.19 -2.68 25.42
CA LYS A 275 -23.09 -3.25 24.42
C LYS A 275 -24.37 -3.71 25.08
#